data_AF-A0A7X9G9N5-F1
#
_entry.id   AF-A0A7X9G9N5-F1
#
_cell.length_a   1.000
_cell.length_b   1.000
_cell.length_c   1.000
_cell.angle_alpha   90.00
_cell.angle_beta   90.00
_cell.angle_gamma   90.00
#
_symmetry.space_group_name_H-M   'P 1'
#
loop_
_entity.id
_entity.type
_entity.pdbx_description
1 polymer ?
#
loop_
_entity_poly.entity_id
_entity_poly.type
_entity_poly.pdbx_seq_one_letter_code
_entity_poly.pdbx_strand_id
1 'polypeptide(L)'
;EALRAEGVRGGIHGGCNRPLHQSKLFHDVDIYGHGQPTARVNWPATSDPLALTGELPVSAGVNARVLTVPWFKHFQPAIIDQYIEAFRKVTTQHRELLAADTQSKTDGIWFMPVKN
;
A
#
# COMPACT_ATOMS: atom_id res chain seq x y z
N GLU A 1 8.98 -9.97 1.23
CA GLU A 1 9.70 -10.58 2.37
C GLU A 1 11.20 -10.78 2.12
N ALA A 2 11.63 -11.25 0.94
CA ALA A 2 13.03 -11.51 0.61
C ALA A 2 14.01 -10.36 0.96
N LEU A 3 13.68 -9.10 0.64
CA LEU A 3 14.52 -7.94 1.02
C LEU A 3 14.71 -7.81 2.54
N ARG A 4 13.68 -8.12 3.34
CA ARG A 4 13.80 -8.09 4.81
C ARG A 4 14.76 -9.16 5.33
N ALA A 5 14.85 -10.30 4.65
CA ALA A 5 15.81 -11.36 4.98
C ALA A 5 17.27 -10.91 4.74
N GLU A 6 17.50 -10.00 3.78
CA GLU A 6 18.80 -9.35 3.52
C GLU A 6 19.13 -8.23 4.53
N GLY A 7 18.37 -8.09 5.62
CA GLY A 7 18.62 -7.09 6.66
C GLY A 7 18.09 -5.69 6.32
N VAL A 8 17.42 -5.52 5.18
CA VAL A 8 16.77 -4.27 4.80
C VAL A 8 15.54 -4.05 5.70
N ARG A 9 15.71 -3.27 6.76
CA ARG A 9 14.69 -2.96 7.77
C ARG A 9 14.33 -1.47 7.74
N GLY A 10 13.04 -1.17 7.88
CA GLY A 10 12.53 0.20 7.87
C GLY A 10 12.45 0.79 6.47
N GLY A 11 11.31 1.39 6.12
CA GLY A 11 11.13 2.12 4.85
C GLY A 11 10.93 1.26 3.60
N ILE A 12 11.11 -0.07 3.65
CA ILE A 12 10.77 -0.99 2.56
C ILE A 12 9.68 -1.97 2.99
N HIS A 13 8.55 -1.90 2.29
CA HIS A 13 7.43 -2.82 2.44
C HIS A 13 6.70 -2.97 1.11
N GLY A 14 6.02 -4.10 0.94
CA GLY A 14 5.09 -4.30 -0.17
C GLY A 14 3.92 -3.32 -0.08
N GLY A 15 3.37 -3.01 -1.25
CA GLY A 15 2.20 -2.16 -1.37
C GLY A 15 2.46 -0.67 -1.21
N CYS A 16 1.35 0.05 -1.27
CA CYS A 16 1.23 1.48 -1.08
C CYS A 16 -0.01 1.77 -0.22
N ASN A 17 -0.66 2.92 -0.42
CA ASN A 17 -1.94 3.19 0.22
C ASN A 17 -2.99 2.21 -0.32
N ARG A 18 -3.80 1.65 0.58
CA ARG A 18 -4.95 0.82 0.17
C ARG A 18 -5.98 1.68 -0.57
N PRO A 19 -6.74 1.10 -1.51
CA PRO A 19 -7.61 1.87 -2.38
C PRO A 19 -8.77 2.46 -1.57
N LEU A 20 -8.78 3.79 -1.42
CA LEU A 20 -9.74 4.47 -0.55
C LEU A 20 -11.20 4.24 -0.98
N HIS A 21 -11.45 4.15 -2.29
CA HIS A 21 -12.78 3.87 -2.86
C HIS A 21 -13.33 2.46 -2.51
N GLN A 22 -12.49 1.56 -1.97
CA GLN A 22 -12.91 0.25 -1.47
C GLN A 22 -13.02 0.21 0.07
N SER A 23 -12.73 1.33 0.74
CA SER A 23 -12.69 1.40 2.19
C SER A 23 -14.10 1.45 2.78
N LYS A 24 -14.53 0.36 3.41
CA LYS A 24 -15.76 0.36 4.22
C LYS A 24 -15.73 1.40 5.33
N LEU A 25 -14.58 1.62 5.95
CA LEU A 25 -14.42 2.66 6.97
C LEU A 25 -14.77 4.05 6.41
N PHE A 26 -14.39 4.35 5.17
CA PHE A 26 -14.67 5.65 4.56
C PHE A 26 -16.13 5.78 4.09
N HIS A 27 -16.69 4.70 3.53
CA HIS A 27 -18.02 4.72 2.91
C HIS A 27 -19.18 4.43 3.88
N ASP A 28 -18.92 3.75 5.00
CA ASP A 28 -19.96 3.27 5.92
C ASP A 28 -19.91 3.94 7.29
N VAL A 29 -18.79 4.60 7.67
CA VAL A 29 -18.59 5.17 9.01
C VAL A 29 -18.44 6.69 8.95
N ASP A 30 -19.05 7.35 9.93
CA ASP A 30 -18.82 8.75 10.23
C ASP A 30 -17.59 8.90 11.13
N ILE A 31 -16.42 9.06 10.49
CA ILE A 31 -15.13 9.13 11.18
C ILE A 31 -14.96 10.46 11.92
N TYR A 32 -15.63 11.51 11.44
CA TYR A 32 -15.42 12.89 11.89
C TYR A 32 -16.61 13.47 12.67
N GLY A 33 -17.73 12.75 12.80
CA GLY A 33 -18.88 13.17 13.60
C GLY A 33 -19.82 14.14 12.89
N HIS A 34 -19.93 14.08 11.56
CA HIS A 34 -20.80 14.95 10.77
C HIS A 34 -22.25 14.42 10.61
N GLY A 35 -22.60 13.32 11.28
CA GLY A 35 -23.93 12.72 11.25
C GLY A 35 -24.21 11.84 10.04
N GLN A 36 -23.21 11.57 9.19
CA GLN A 36 -23.33 10.74 7.99
C GLN A 36 -21.97 10.14 7.61
N PRO A 37 -21.92 9.05 6.81
CA PRO A 37 -20.65 8.45 6.42
C PRO A 37 -19.70 9.45 5.77
N THR A 38 -18.41 9.31 6.07
CA THR A 38 -17.38 10.29 5.72
C THR A 38 -17.32 10.58 4.23
N ALA A 39 -17.50 9.55 3.40
CA ALA A 39 -17.55 9.68 1.95
C ALA A 39 -18.69 10.57 1.42
N ARG A 40 -19.75 10.81 2.21
CA ARG A 40 -20.98 11.51 1.78
C ARG A 40 -21.12 12.93 2.30
N VAL A 41 -20.29 13.35 3.25
CA VAL A 41 -20.47 14.63 3.98
C VAL A 41 -20.69 15.83 3.06
N ASN A 42 -19.95 15.91 1.96
CA ASN A 42 -19.99 17.04 1.02
C ASN A 42 -20.64 16.70 -0.32
N TRP A 43 -21.38 15.60 -0.40
CA TRP A 43 -22.06 15.17 -1.62
C TRP A 43 -23.55 15.50 -1.57
N PRO A 44 -24.18 15.82 -2.73
CA PRO A 44 -25.64 15.91 -2.80
C PRO A 44 -26.26 14.57 -2.35
N ALA A 45 -27.35 14.63 -1.58
CA ALA A 45 -28.02 13.43 -1.07
C ALA A 45 -28.54 12.49 -2.18
N THR A 46 -28.74 13.01 -3.39
CA THR A 46 -29.15 12.25 -4.59
C THR A 46 -27.99 11.57 -5.31
N SER A 47 -26.74 11.82 -4.91
CA SER A 47 -25.55 11.27 -5.55
C SER A 47 -24.94 10.17 -4.70
N ASP A 48 -24.56 9.07 -5.35
CA ASP A 48 -23.77 8.02 -4.72
C ASP A 48 -22.31 8.09 -5.19
N PRO A 49 -21.36 8.48 -4.33
CA PRO A 49 -19.94 8.58 -4.70
C PRO A 49 -19.38 7.25 -5.23
N LEU A 50 -19.86 6.11 -4.72
CA LEU A 50 -19.38 4.80 -5.14
C LEU A 50 -19.85 4.47 -6.56
N ALA A 51 -21.14 4.67 -6.85
CA ALA A 51 -21.68 4.53 -8.19
C ALA A 51 -20.97 5.42 -9.23
N LEU A 52 -20.60 6.65 -8.84
CA LEU A 52 -19.88 7.59 -9.71
C LEU A 52 -18.42 7.22 -9.95
N THR A 53 -17.79 6.52 -8.99
CA THR A 53 -16.39 6.09 -9.12
C THR A 53 -16.24 4.94 -10.11
N GLY A 54 -17.23 4.04 -10.16
CA GLY A 54 -17.18 2.83 -10.97
C GLY A 54 -16.06 1.88 -10.56
N GLU A 55 -15.71 0.94 -11.43
CA GLU A 55 -14.61 0.03 -11.20
C GLU A 55 -13.26 0.69 -11.54
N LEU A 56 -12.33 0.65 -10.58
CA LEU A 56 -10.94 1.10 -10.77
C LEU A 56 -9.98 -0.10 -10.67
N PRO A 57 -9.95 -1.00 -11.68
CA PRO A 57 -9.23 -2.27 -11.59
C PRO A 57 -7.71 -2.10 -11.37
N VAL A 58 -7.11 -1.05 -11.95
CA VAL A 58 -5.69 -0.72 -11.72
C VAL A 58 -5.46 -0.35 -10.26
N SER A 59 -6.26 0.58 -9.73
CA SER A 59 -6.16 1.02 -8.33
C SER A 59 -6.46 -0.11 -7.36
N ALA A 60 -7.40 -1.01 -7.68
CA ALA A 60 -7.71 -2.19 -6.88
C ALA A 60 -6.53 -3.18 -6.81
N GLY A 61 -5.82 -3.37 -7.93
CA GLY A 61 -4.72 -4.34 -8.03
C GLY A 61 -3.33 -3.81 -7.72
N VAL A 62 -3.14 -2.48 -7.61
CA VAL A 62 -1.80 -1.86 -7.55
C VAL A 62 -0.94 -2.36 -6.40
N ASN A 63 -1.55 -2.63 -5.24
CA ASN A 63 -0.86 -3.03 -4.02
C ASN A 63 -0.10 -4.37 -4.17
N ALA A 64 -0.51 -5.23 -5.10
CA ALA A 64 0.18 -6.50 -5.39
C ALA A 64 1.44 -6.33 -6.27
N ARG A 65 1.70 -5.13 -6.82
CA ARG A 65 2.72 -4.90 -7.84
C ARG A 65 3.74 -3.83 -7.47
N VAL A 66 3.53 -3.14 -6.37
CA VAL A 66 4.39 -2.02 -5.94
C VAL A 66 5.03 -2.31 -4.60
N LEU A 67 6.14 -1.64 -4.36
CA LEU A 67 6.81 -1.61 -3.07
C LEU A 67 7.21 -0.17 -2.76
N THR A 68 7.23 0.16 -1.48
CA THR A 68 7.73 1.44 -1.00
C THR A 68 9.23 1.34 -0.81
N VAL A 69 9.96 2.39 -1.23
CA VAL A 69 11.40 2.54 -1.01
C VAL A 69 11.67 3.64 0.02
N PRO A 70 12.78 3.57 0.78
CA PRO A 70 13.09 4.58 1.77
C PRO A 70 13.37 5.89 1.09
N TRP A 71 12.98 6.98 1.74
CA TRP A 71 13.34 8.29 1.26
C TRP A 71 14.79 8.61 1.63
N PHE A 72 15.70 8.46 0.68
CA PHE A 72 17.11 8.85 0.83
C PHE A 72 17.26 10.37 0.78
N LYS A 73 16.86 11.05 1.87
CA LYS A 73 16.95 12.52 2.00
C LYS A 73 18.39 13.03 1.98
N HIS A 74 19.34 12.20 2.41
CA HIS A 74 20.76 12.49 2.41
C HIS A 74 21.47 11.50 1.49
N PHE A 75 22.38 12.01 0.67
CA PHE A 75 23.21 11.18 -0.19
C PHE A 75 24.34 10.55 0.63
N GLN A 76 24.09 9.35 1.16
CA GLN A 76 25.06 8.56 1.93
C GLN A 76 25.41 7.29 1.13
N PRO A 77 26.41 7.35 0.23
CA PRO A 77 26.63 6.30 -0.77
C PRO A 77 26.89 4.93 -0.13
N ALA A 78 27.73 4.85 0.91
CA ALA A 78 28.04 3.59 1.58
C ALA A 78 26.81 2.86 2.17
N ILE A 79 25.75 3.60 2.55
CA ILE A 79 24.49 3.01 3.00
C ILE A 79 23.63 2.65 1.80
N ILE A 80 23.49 3.55 0.82
CA ILE A 80 22.71 3.33 -0.41
C ILE A 80 23.21 2.08 -1.15
N ASP A 81 24.53 1.88 -1.22
CA ASP A 81 25.17 0.71 -1.84
C ASP A 81 24.74 -0.60 -1.17
N GLN A 82 24.55 -0.62 0.16
CA GLN A 82 24.02 -1.81 0.85
C GLN A 82 22.59 -2.14 0.41
N TYR A 83 21.75 -1.13 0.20
CA TYR A 83 20.41 -1.35 -0.37
C TYR A 83 20.51 -1.87 -1.80
N ILE A 84 21.34 -1.24 -2.65
CA ILE A 84 21.55 -1.67 -4.04
C ILE A 84 21.95 -3.14 -4.09
N GLU A 85 22.91 -3.55 -3.27
CA GLU A 85 23.39 -4.95 -3.22
C GLU A 85 22.31 -5.92 -2.74
N ALA A 86 21.50 -5.53 -1.74
CA ALA A 86 20.37 -6.34 -1.30
C ALA A 86 19.32 -6.50 -2.42
N PHE A 87 18.98 -5.42 -3.12
CA PHE A 87 18.06 -5.48 -4.27
C PHE A 87 18.62 -6.34 -5.40
N ARG A 88 19.90 -6.17 -5.73
CA ARG A 88 20.60 -6.96 -6.74
C ARG A 88 20.50 -8.45 -6.40
N LYS A 89 20.89 -8.84 -5.18
CA LYS A 89 20.83 -10.22 -4.70
C LYS A 89 19.41 -10.81 -4.67
N VAL A 90 18.38 -10.04 -4.34
CA VAL A 90 17.00 -10.57 -4.38
C VAL A 90 16.51 -10.74 -5.81
N THR A 91 16.76 -9.74 -6.66
CA THR A 91 16.24 -9.72 -8.04
C THR A 91 16.93 -10.75 -8.94
N THR A 92 18.22 -11.03 -8.74
CA THR A 92 18.91 -12.08 -9.51
C THR A 92 18.41 -13.49 -9.20
N GLN A 93 17.81 -13.71 -8.02
CA GLN A 93 17.28 -15.01 -7.55
C GLN A 93 15.74 -15.09 -7.61
N HIS A 94 15.07 -14.13 -8.27
CA HIS A 94 13.60 -14.01 -8.23
C HIS A 94 12.86 -15.28 -8.67
N ARG A 95 13.39 -16.07 -9.61
CA ARG A 95 12.71 -17.28 -10.10
C ARG A 95 12.58 -18.35 -9.02
N GLU A 96 13.65 -18.59 -8.27
CA GLU A 96 13.65 -19.53 -7.15
C GLU A 96 12.78 -19.01 -6.01
N LEU A 97 12.86 -17.71 -5.73
CA LEU A 97 12.02 -17.06 -4.73
C LEU A 97 10.52 -17.16 -5.06
N LEU A 98 10.13 -16.93 -6.32
CA LEU A 98 8.75 -17.06 -6.78
C LEU A 98 8.24 -18.50 -6.73
N ALA A 99 9.09 -19.48 -7.04
CA ALA A 99 8.71 -20.90 -6.94
C ALA A 99 8.45 -21.33 -5.48
N ALA A 100 9.16 -20.73 -4.53
CA ALA A 100 8.98 -20.97 -3.10
C ALA A 100 7.91 -20.08 -2.45
N ASP A 101 7.40 -19.05 -3.14
CA ASP A 101 6.44 -18.11 -2.57
C ASP A 101 5.02 -18.70 -2.58
N THR A 102 4.53 -19.04 -1.39
CA THR A 102 3.17 -19.54 -1.19
C THR A 102 2.19 -18.44 -0.75
N GLN A 103 2.61 -17.18 -0.66
CA GLN A 103 1.78 -16.10 -0.11
C GLN A 103 1.05 -15.30 -1.19
N SER A 104 -0.27 -15.25 -1.09
CA SER A 104 -1.15 -14.32 -1.79
C SER A 104 -1.54 -13.16 -0.86
N LYS A 105 -0.56 -12.39 -0.37
CA LYS A 105 -0.87 -11.21 0.46
C LYS A 105 -0.85 -9.94 -0.37
N THR A 106 -1.98 -9.25 -0.39
CA THR A 106 -2.06 -7.85 -0.83
C THR A 106 -1.61 -6.97 0.33
N ASP A 107 -0.32 -6.69 0.39
CA ASP A 107 0.27 -5.75 1.35
C ASP A 107 -0.15 -4.31 0.99
N GLY A 108 -0.41 -3.48 1.99
CA GLY A 108 -0.80 -2.08 1.79
C GLY A 108 -1.23 -1.44 3.11
N ILE A 109 -1.09 -0.12 3.21
CA ILE A 109 -1.31 0.66 4.44
C ILE A 109 -2.67 1.34 4.37
N TRP A 110 -3.48 1.20 5.43
CA TRP A 110 -4.60 2.10 5.67
C TRP A 110 -4.08 3.36 6.35
N PHE A 111 -4.24 4.52 5.72
CA PHE A 111 -3.85 5.79 6.33
C PHE A 111 -4.84 6.28 7.40
N MET A 112 -6.03 5.67 7.46
CA MET A 112 -7.03 5.96 8.49
C MET A 112 -6.88 4.95 9.64
N PRO A 113 -6.48 5.38 10.85
CA PRO A 113 -6.43 4.50 12.00
C PRO A 113 -7.86 4.09 12.38
N VAL A 114 -8.11 2.79 12.48
CA VAL A 114 -9.27 2.30 13.24
C VAL A 114 -8.92 2.57 14.70
N LYS A 115 -9.60 3.53 15.34
CA LYS A 115 -9.56 3.62 16.80
C LYS A 115 -10.24 2.35 17.33
N ASN A 116 -9.46 1.50 18.00
CA ASN A 116 -9.99 0.43 18.85
C ASN A 116 -10.78 1.02 20.02
#